data_AF-A0A920RED4-F1
#
_entry.id   AF-A0A920RED4-F1
#
_cell.length_a   1.000
_cell.length_b   1.000
_cell.length_c   1.000
_cell.angle_alpha   90.00
_cell.angle_beta   90.00
_cell.angle_gamma   90.00
#
_symmetry.space_group_name_H-M   'P 1'
#
loop_
_entity.id
_entity.type
_entity.pdbx_description
1 polymer ?
#
loop_
_entity_poly.entity_id
_entity_poly.type
_entity_poly.pdbx_seq_one_letter_code
_entity_poly.pdbx_strand_id
1 'polypeptide(L)' 'MTETLPTPTTDVRRCVSDLESYGYCYLAAALSDTVLTRLQQRLSEQGSGGGTAGVGVQGWRTGTELGRFP' A
#
# COMPACT_ATOMS: atom_id res chain seq x y z
N MET A 1 1.97 25.16 5.25
CA MET A 1 2.12 24.26 6.41
C MET A 1 2.40 22.88 5.84
N THR A 2 3.57 22.31 6.09
CA THR A 2 3.87 20.92 5.73
C THR A 2 3.18 20.03 6.76
N GLU A 3 2.02 19.48 6.42
CA GLU A 3 1.41 18.42 7.23
C GLU A 3 2.41 17.28 7.37
N THR A 4 2.83 17.03 8.61
CA THR A 4 3.75 15.94 8.89
C THR A 4 2.93 14.67 8.89
N LEU A 5 3.05 13.88 7.80
CA LEU A 5 2.36 12.61 7.68
C LEU A 5 2.95 11.58 8.67
N PRO A 6 2.12 10.66 9.19
CA PRO A 6 2.62 9.58 10.05
C PRO A 6 3.66 8.76 9.28
N THR A 7 4.74 8.39 9.97
CA THR A 7 5.85 7.63 9.36
C THR A 7 5.55 6.14 9.48
N PRO A 8 5.77 5.32 8.42
CA PRO A 8 5.59 3.87 8.50
C PRO A 8 6.34 3.26 9.69
N THR A 9 5.65 2.44 10.48
CA THR A 9 6.21 1.87 11.71
C THR A 9 5.75 0.43 11.92
N THR A 10 6.57 -0.37 12.61
CA THR A 10 6.21 -1.71 13.10
C THR A 10 5.78 -1.69 14.57
N ASP A 11 5.89 -0.54 15.25
CA ASP A 11 5.53 -0.39 16.65
C ASP A 11 4.03 -0.10 16.80
N VAL A 12 3.33 -1.05 17.43
CA VAL A 12 1.89 -0.99 17.68
C VAL A 12 1.52 0.24 18.51
N ARG A 13 2.33 0.65 19.47
CA ARG A 13 2.02 1.82 20.31
C ARG A 13 2.04 3.10 19.49
N ARG A 14 2.96 3.18 18.53
CA ARG A 14 3.06 4.31 17.61
C ARG A 14 1.88 4.32 16.63
N CYS A 15 1.44 3.15 16.14
CA CYS A 15 0.22 3.04 15.34
C CYS A 15 -1.04 3.51 16.08
N VAL A 16 -1.17 3.19 17.37
CA VAL A 16 -2.29 3.68 18.19
C VAL A 16 -2.24 5.21 18.31
N SER A 17 -1.07 5.77 18.60
CA SER A 17 -0.89 7.23 18.66
C SER A 17 -1.19 7.92 17.32
N ASP A 18 -0.79 7.31 16.20
CA ASP A 18 -1.05 7.83 14.86
C ASP A 18 -2.55 7.73 14.51
N LEU A 19 -3.22 6.64 14.88
CA LEU A 19 -4.67 6.49 14.73
C LEU A 19 -5.43 7.57 15.50
N GLU A 20 -5.03 7.86 16.73
CA GLU A 20 -5.65 8.91 17.55
C GLU A 20 -5.42 10.32 16.99
N SER A 21 -4.25 10.56 16.38
CA SER A 21 -3.84 11.90 15.91
C SER A 21 -4.29 12.20 14.47
N TYR A 22 -4.27 11.20 13.60
CA TYR A 22 -4.49 11.35 12.16
C TYR A 22 -5.74 10.60 11.66
N GLY A 23 -6.33 9.72 12.47
CA GLY A 23 -7.43 8.84 12.07
C GLY A 23 -6.99 7.62 11.25
N TYR A 24 -5.70 7.49 10.96
CA TYR A 24 -5.09 6.37 10.26
C TYR A 24 -3.63 6.18 10.71
N CYS A 25 -3.04 5.02 10.44
CA CYS A 25 -1.62 4.76 10.67
C CYS A 25 -1.00 4.00 9.50
N TYR A 26 0.33 4.08 9.36
CA TYR A 26 1.08 3.31 8.37
C TYR A 26 1.88 2.20 9.04
N LEU A 27 1.56 0.96 8.67
CA LEU A 27 2.31 -0.21 9.10
C LEU A 27 3.47 -0.47 8.13
N ALA A 28 4.70 -0.38 8.63
CA ALA A 28 5.87 -0.81 7.87
C ALA A 28 5.90 -2.34 7.79
N ALA A 29 6.21 -2.88 6.61
CA ALA A 29 6.31 -4.32 6.36
C ALA A 29 5.08 -5.13 6.83
N ALA A 30 3.88 -4.56 6.71
CA ALA A 30 2.63 -5.21 7.13
C ALA A 30 2.39 -6.57 6.45
N LEU A 31 2.90 -6.73 5.23
CA LEU A 31 2.92 -7.98 4.49
C LEU A 31 4.37 -8.36 4.24
N SER A 32 4.70 -9.65 4.43
CA SER A 32 5.98 -10.18 3.98
C SER A 32 6.00 -10.28 2.45
N ASP A 33 7.20 -10.23 1.86
CA ASP A 33 7.37 -10.33 0.40
C ASP A 33 6.73 -11.59 -0.16
N THR A 34 6.81 -12.72 0.54
CA THR A 34 6.17 -13.97 0.13
C THR A 34 4.65 -13.85 0.05
N VAL A 35 4.03 -13.15 1.01
CA VAL A 35 2.58 -12.92 1.01
C VAL A 35 2.21 -11.94 -0.10
N LEU A 36 3.02 -10.91 -0.33
CA LEU A 36 2.83 -9.94 -1.41
C LEU A 36 2.87 -10.63 -2.78
N THR A 37 3.89 -11.45 -3.04
CA THR A 37 4.05 -12.18 -4.30
C THR A 37 2.88 -13.13 -4.56
N ARG A 38 2.43 -13.87 -3.54
CA ARG A 38 1.27 -14.77 -3.68
C ARG A 38 -0.03 -14.00 -3.92
N LEU A 39 -0.20 -12.85 -3.29
CA LEU A 39 -1.37 -11.99 -3.52
C LEU A 39 -1.37 -11.46 -4.96
N GLN A 40 -0.23 -10.98 -5.46
CA GLN A 40 -0.06 -10.53 -6.84
C GLN A 40 -0.40 -11.64 -7.84
N GLN A 41 0.09 -12.86 -7.61
CA GLN A 41 -0.22 -14.02 -8.47
C GLN A 41 -1.73 -14.28 -8.55
N ARG A 42 -2.41 -14.35 -7.40
CA ARG A 42 -3.86 -14.58 -7.36
C ARG A 42 -4.65 -13.46 -8.02
N LEU A 43 -4.25 -12.21 -7.84
CA LEU A 43 -4.91 -11.07 -8.47
C LEU A 43 -4.75 -11.10 -9.99
N SER A 44 -3.59 -11.51 -10.50
CA SER A 44 -3.36 -11.71 -11.94
C SER A 44 -4.20 -12.86 -12.51
N GLU A 45 -4.30 -13.97 -11.79
CA GLU A 45 -5.14 -15.12 -12.16
C GLU A 45 -6.64 -14.74 -12.18
N GLN A 46 -7.10 -13.98 -11.19
CA GLN A 46 -8.48 -13.50 -11.10
C GLN A 46 -8.79 -12.39 -12.11
N GLY A 47 -7.83 -11.51 -12.41
CA GLY A 47 -7.94 -10.47 -13.42
C GLY A 47 -8.01 -10.99 -14.86
N SER A 48 -7.54 -12.21 -15.09
CA SER A 48 -7.59 -12.87 -16.41
C SER A 48 -8.96 -13.43 -16.77
N GLY A 49 -9.90 -13.50 -15.82
CA GLY A 49 -11.27 -14.02 -16.03
C GLY A 49 -12.34 -12.95 -16.26
N GLY A 50 -12.01 -11.66 -16.13
CA GLY A 50 -12.97 -10.56 -16.20
C GLY A 50 -12.72 -9.64 -17.38
N GLY A 51 -13.43 -9.85 -18.49
CA GLY A 51 -13.67 -8.77 -19.43
C GLY A 51 -14.32 -7.59 -18.71
N THR A 52 -13.71 -6.41 -18.80
CA THR A 52 -14.32 -5.10 -18.50
C THR A 52 -15.02 -4.97 -17.13
N ALA A 53 -14.25 -5.01 -16.04
CA ALA A 53 -14.49 -4.20 -14.82
C ALA A 53 -13.42 -4.54 -13.77
N GLY A 54 -12.21 -4.03 -13.95
CA GLY A 54 -11.17 -4.22 -12.94
C GLY A 54 -10.03 -3.28 -13.25
N VAL A 55 -9.74 -2.39 -12.30
CA VAL A 55 -8.61 -1.46 -12.33
C VAL A 55 -7.40 -2.20 -12.90
N GLY A 56 -7.03 -1.81 -14.12
CA GLY A 56 -5.84 -2.32 -14.76
C GLY A 56 -4.70 -2.12 -13.80
N VAL A 57 -4.06 -3.22 -13.45
CA VAL A 57 -2.88 -3.25 -12.61
C VAL A 57 -1.68 -2.70 -13.42
N GLN A 58 -1.83 -1.50 -13.99
CA GLN A 58 -0.76 -0.67 -14.51
C GLN A 58 -0.34 0.25 -13.38
N GLY A 59 0.41 -0.30 -12.42
CA GLY A 59 0.80 0.50 -11.26
C GLY A 59 1.72 -0.15 -10.24
N TRP A 60 2.12 -1.42 -10.38
CA TRP A 60 3.22 -1.95 -9.56
C TRP A 60 4.55 -1.45 -10.13
N ARG A 61 4.77 -0.14 -10.05
CA ARG A 61 6.14 0.41 -10.12
C ARG A 61 6.77 0.13 -8.76
N THR A 62 7.59 -0.91 -8.72
CA THR A 62 8.61 -1.11 -7.69
C THR A 62 9.34 0.23 -7.45
N GLY A 63 9.41 0.64 -6.19
CA GLY A 63 9.75 1.99 -5.78
C GLY A 63 10.97 2.59 -6.47
N THR A 64 10.73 3.56 -7.33
CA THR A 64 11.57 4.74 -7.59
C THR A 64 10.68 5.72 -8.36
N GLU A 65 10.67 6.99 -7.93
CA GLU A 65 9.89 8.10 -8.51
C GLU A 65 8.44 8.26 -8.00
N LEU A 66 8.28 8.58 -6.71
CA LEU A 66 7.25 9.53 -6.30
C LEU A 66 7.74 10.94 -6.69
N GLY A 67 7.52 11.31 -7.94
CA GLY A 67 7.84 12.61 -8.46
C GLY A 67 6.93 12.93 -9.63
N ARG A 68 5.99 13.87 -9.39
CA ARG A 68 5.13 14.55 -10.37
C ARG A 68 3.75 13.93 -10.62
N PHE A 69 2.78 14.46 -9.89
CA PHE A 69 1.41 14.61 -10.40
C PHE A 69 1.29 16.00 -11.06
N PRO A 70 0.47 16.14 -12.13
CA PRO A 70 0.28 17.40 -12.86
C PRO A 70 -0.34 18.51 -12.00
#